data_AF-A0A9X7PER1-F1
#
_entry.id   AF-A0A9X7PER1-F1
#
_cell.length_a   1.000
_cell.length_b   1.000
_cell.length_c   1.000
_cell.angle_alpha   90.00
_cell.angle_beta   90.00
_cell.angle_gamma   90.00
#
_symmetry.space_group_name_H-M   'P 1'
#
loop_
_entity.id
_entity.type
_entity.pdbx_description
1 polymer ?
#
loop_
_entity_poly.entity_id
_entity_poly.type
_entity_poly.pdbx_seq_one_letter_code
_entity_poly.pdbx_strand_id
1 'polypeptide(L)'
;MLSEALVAVAAAGGSAVVQAAGTDAWTGLRERVARWFGRGDEARERVELERLDRTAGVLAAADSGPGSVRGSSDAARVRDRQEGAWQSRFESLLEGLPEEEQELVAEELRALVKEYAAPASSEAQVSGNVFRGPTAFQVGDGGDGNQQDNRFGVE
;
A
#
# COMPACT_ATOMS: atom_id res chain seq x y z
N MET A 1 -16.26 -17.13 -12.84
CA MET A 1 -16.66 -15.78 -12.39
C MET A 1 -16.12 -15.66 -10.97
N LEU A 2 -15.27 -14.68 -10.69
CA LEU A 2 -14.79 -14.45 -9.33
C LEU A 2 -15.93 -13.98 -8.43
N SER A 3 -15.91 -14.39 -7.17
CA SER A 3 -16.81 -13.83 -6.16
C SER A 3 -16.42 -12.37 -5.85
N GLU A 4 -17.38 -11.57 -5.40
CA GLU A 4 -17.10 -10.17 -4.99
C GLU A 4 -16.03 -10.10 -3.89
N ALA A 5 -15.95 -11.12 -3.04
CA ALA A 5 -14.93 -11.23 -2.00
C ALA A 5 -13.52 -11.43 -2.58
N LEU A 6 -13.37 -12.16 -3.68
CA LEU A 6 -12.10 -12.37 -4.38
C LEU A 6 -11.66 -11.11 -5.12
N VAL A 7 -12.60 -10.41 -5.76
CA VAL A 7 -12.36 -9.11 -6.41
C VAL A 7 -11.87 -8.07 -5.40
N ALA A 8 -12.49 -7.99 -4.22
CA ALA A 8 -12.07 -7.09 -3.16
C ALA A 8 -10.64 -7.37 -2.67
N VAL A 9 -10.25 -8.65 -2.60
CA VAL A 9 -8.88 -9.06 -2.22
C VAL A 9 -7.87 -8.70 -3.30
N ALA A 10 -8.22 -8.89 -4.58
CA ALA A 10 -7.37 -8.49 -5.69
C ALA A 10 -7.14 -6.96 -5.71
N ALA A 11 -8.19 -6.17 -5.44
CA ALA A 11 -8.08 -4.72 -5.30
C ALA A 11 -7.17 -4.32 -4.14
N ALA A 12 -7.34 -4.96 -2.98
CA ALA A 12 -6.49 -4.73 -1.81
C ALA A 12 -5.01 -5.10 -2.08
N GLY A 13 -4.77 -6.17 -2.85
CA GLY A 13 -3.45 -6.56 -3.34
C GLY A 13 -2.81 -5.50 -4.23
N GLY A 14 -3.59 -4.93 -5.16
CA GLY A 14 -3.14 -3.83 -6.02
C GLY A 14 -2.70 -2.60 -5.23
N SER A 15 -3.47 -2.21 -4.20
CA SER A 15 -3.09 -1.09 -3.33
C SER A 15 -1.87 -1.41 -2.47
N ALA A 16 -1.75 -2.62 -1.94
CA ALA A 16 -0.57 -3.04 -1.17
C ALA A 16 0.73 -2.96 -2.00
N VAL A 17 0.68 -3.32 -3.29
CA VAL A 17 1.84 -3.18 -4.20
C VAL A 17 2.26 -1.72 -4.35
N VAL A 18 1.30 -0.80 -4.56
CA VAL A 18 1.59 0.63 -4.74
C VAL A 18 2.05 1.30 -3.45
N GLN A 19 1.49 0.90 -2.30
CA GLN A 19 1.87 1.42 -0.98
C GLN A 19 3.24 0.93 -0.52
N ALA A 20 3.56 -0.34 -0.79
CA ALA A 20 4.87 -0.89 -0.46
C ALA A 20 5.95 -0.37 -1.42
N ALA A 21 5.60 -0.02 -2.66
CA ALA A 21 6.55 0.47 -3.65
C ALA A 21 7.24 1.75 -3.18
N GLY A 22 8.58 1.70 -3.13
CA GLY A 22 9.41 2.80 -2.62
C GLY A 22 9.61 2.81 -1.11
N THR A 23 9.10 1.81 -0.39
CA THR A 23 9.41 1.57 1.04
C THR A 23 10.43 0.45 1.20
N ASP A 24 11.05 0.33 2.37
CA ASP A 24 11.94 -0.81 2.68
C ASP A 24 11.23 -2.17 2.61
N ALA A 25 9.89 -2.18 2.80
CA ALA A 25 9.06 -3.39 2.72
C ALA A 25 8.84 -3.87 1.26
N TRP A 26 9.15 -3.04 0.26
CA TRP A 26 9.05 -3.37 -1.16
C TRP A 26 9.82 -4.63 -1.53
N THR A 27 11.04 -4.78 -0.99
CA THR A 27 11.94 -5.88 -1.38
C THR A 27 11.38 -7.24 -0.97
N GLY A 28 10.76 -7.33 0.21
CA GLY A 28 10.11 -8.57 0.67
C GLY A 28 8.83 -8.87 -0.10
N LEU A 29 8.00 -7.83 -0.33
CA LEU A 29 6.75 -7.95 -1.07
C LEU A 29 6.99 -8.44 -2.51
N ARG A 30 7.90 -7.79 -3.24
CA ARG A 30 8.13 -8.06 -4.67
C ARG A 30 8.63 -9.49 -4.92
N GLU A 31 9.48 -10.01 -4.04
CA GLU A 31 9.99 -11.39 -4.13
C GLU A 31 8.88 -12.41 -3.88
N ARG A 32 8.02 -12.16 -2.89
CA ARG A 32 6.88 -13.03 -2.59
C ARG A 32 5.87 -13.05 -3.74
N VAL A 33 5.50 -11.88 -4.27
CA VAL A 33 4.56 -11.72 -5.38
C VAL A 33 5.12 -12.35 -6.65
N ALA A 34 6.39 -12.12 -6.98
CA ALA A 34 7.00 -12.70 -8.17
C ALA A 34 7.07 -14.23 -8.10
N ARG A 35 7.40 -14.81 -6.94
CA ARG A 35 7.38 -16.26 -6.75
C ARG A 35 5.98 -16.84 -6.95
N TRP A 36 4.94 -16.13 -6.47
CA TRP A 36 3.55 -16.54 -6.69
C TRP A 36 3.13 -16.53 -8.15
N PHE A 37 3.40 -15.44 -8.88
CA PHE A 37 3.09 -15.38 -10.32
C PHE A 37 3.98 -16.32 -11.15
N GLY A 38 5.23 -16.53 -10.73
CA GLY A 38 6.16 -17.46 -11.37
C GLY A 38 5.80 -18.93 -11.15
N ARG A 39 5.04 -19.27 -10.10
CA ARG A 39 4.70 -20.65 -9.70
C ARG A 39 5.92 -21.59 -9.67
N GLY A 40 7.08 -21.08 -9.25
CA GLY A 40 8.33 -21.83 -9.19
C GLY A 40 9.12 -21.92 -10.52
N ASP A 41 8.65 -21.30 -11.60
CA ASP A 41 9.42 -21.08 -12.82
C ASP A 41 10.29 -19.83 -12.66
N GLU A 42 11.61 -20.00 -12.57
CA GLU A 42 12.57 -18.90 -12.37
C GLU A 42 12.54 -17.87 -13.51
N ALA A 43 12.25 -18.28 -14.75
CA ALA A 43 12.20 -17.36 -15.87
C ALA A 43 10.96 -16.46 -15.78
N ARG A 44 9.81 -17.04 -15.38
CA ARG A 44 8.59 -16.28 -15.13
C ARG A 44 8.71 -15.38 -13.92
N GLU A 45 9.32 -15.88 -12.84
CA GLU A 45 9.58 -15.08 -11.62
C GLU A 45 10.41 -13.83 -11.96
N ARG A 46 11.48 -13.97 -12.76
CA ARG A 46 12.29 -12.82 -13.19
C ARG A 46 11.50 -11.79 -14.00
N VAL A 47 10.65 -12.25 -14.92
CA VAL A 47 9.80 -11.34 -15.72
C VAL A 47 8.84 -10.54 -14.83
N GLU A 48 8.28 -11.17 -13.80
CA GLU A 48 7.37 -10.50 -12.86
C GLU A 48 8.12 -9.58 -11.90
N LEU A 49 9.33 -9.94 -11.46
CA LEU A 49 10.22 -9.04 -10.72
C LEU A 49 10.55 -7.77 -11.52
N GLU A 50 10.96 -7.91 -12.78
CA GLU A 50 11.26 -6.75 -13.63
C GLU A 50 10.04 -5.84 -13.82
N ARG A 51 8.84 -6.43 -13.89
CA ARG A 51 7.58 -5.68 -13.98
C ARG A 51 7.26 -4.94 -12.69
N LEU A 52 7.43 -5.59 -11.54
CA LEU A 52 7.28 -4.98 -10.22
C LEU A 52 8.27 -3.80 -10.08
N ASP A 53 9.55 -4.01 -10.38
CA ASP A 53 10.59 -2.98 -10.31
C ASP A 53 10.28 -1.79 -11.24
N ARG A 54 9.70 -2.04 -12.43
CA ARG A 54 9.21 -0.97 -13.30
C ARG A 54 8.07 -0.17 -12.67
N THR A 55 7.11 -0.83 -12.00
CA THR A 55 6.04 -0.12 -11.26
C THR A 55 6.63 0.76 -10.17
N ALA A 56 7.59 0.26 -9.38
CA ALA A 56 8.26 1.05 -8.35
C ALA A 56 9.01 2.26 -8.96
N GLY A 57 9.70 2.09 -10.08
CA GLY A 57 10.36 3.19 -10.79
C GLY A 57 9.39 4.26 -11.29
N VAL A 58 8.23 3.85 -11.83
CA VAL A 58 7.18 4.79 -12.28
C VAL A 58 6.60 5.58 -11.10
N LEU A 59 6.36 4.92 -9.97
CA LEU A 59 5.85 5.57 -8.76
C LEU A 59 6.88 6.54 -8.16
N ALA A 60 8.15 6.13 -8.06
CA ALA A 60 9.23 6.98 -7.59
C ALA A 60 9.44 8.21 -8.49
N ALA A 61 9.34 8.06 -9.80
CA ALA A 61 9.42 9.16 -10.75
C ALA A 61 8.25 10.16 -10.60
N ALA A 62 7.06 9.66 -10.29
CA ALA A 62 5.90 10.51 -10.02
C ALA A 62 6.06 11.31 -8.71
N ASP A 63 6.65 10.72 -7.67
CA ASP A 63 6.91 11.40 -6.39
C ASP A 63 8.14 12.34 -6.43
N SER A 64 9.11 12.10 -7.31
CA SER A 64 10.41 12.82 -7.32
C SER A 64 10.59 13.78 -8.50
N GLY A 65 9.61 13.92 -9.40
CA GLY A 65 9.71 14.77 -10.59
C GLY A 65 9.87 16.26 -10.28
N PRO A 66 10.49 17.06 -11.17
CA PRO A 66 10.62 18.50 -10.98
C PRO A 66 9.23 19.16 -10.91
N GLY A 67 8.91 19.79 -9.77
CA GLY A 67 7.58 20.34 -9.49
C GLY A 67 6.60 19.38 -8.81
N SER A 68 7.03 18.15 -8.48
CA SER A 68 6.21 17.20 -7.73
C SER A 68 6.15 17.60 -6.26
N VAL A 69 4.94 17.85 -5.77
CA VAL A 69 4.62 17.83 -4.35
C VAL A 69 4.14 16.42 -4.06
N ARG A 70 4.70 15.75 -3.03
CA ARG A 70 4.23 14.44 -2.57
C ARG A 70 2.72 14.53 -2.28
N GLY A 71 1.90 13.75 -3.00
CA GLY A 71 0.44 13.85 -2.94
C GLY A 71 -0.20 14.82 -3.95
N SER A 72 0.55 15.30 -4.95
CA SER A 72 0.01 16.00 -6.11
C SER A 72 -1.00 15.14 -6.87
N SER A 73 -1.98 15.78 -7.51
CA SER A 73 -3.00 15.11 -8.32
C SER A 73 -2.41 14.21 -9.41
N ASP A 74 -1.23 14.54 -9.94
CA ASP A 74 -0.57 13.70 -10.96
C ASP A 74 0.03 12.43 -10.35
N ALA A 75 0.65 12.52 -9.17
CA ALA A 75 1.16 11.37 -8.44
C ALA A 75 0.02 10.44 -8.00
N ALA A 76 -1.11 11.01 -7.55
CA ALA A 76 -2.32 10.25 -7.23
C ALA A 76 -2.86 9.49 -8.45
N ARG A 77 -2.98 10.15 -9.62
CA ARG A 77 -3.43 9.50 -10.86
C ARG A 77 -2.51 8.35 -11.30
N VAL A 78 -1.19 8.51 -11.13
CA VAL A 78 -0.24 7.44 -11.44
C VAL A 78 -0.42 6.27 -10.48
N ARG A 79 -0.62 6.53 -9.18
CA ARG A 79 -0.92 5.49 -8.18
C ARG A 79 -2.20 4.73 -8.54
N ASP A 80 -3.32 5.41 -8.74
CA ASP A 80 -4.62 4.79 -9.10
C ASP A 80 -4.50 3.89 -10.33
N ARG A 81 -3.74 4.34 -11.35
CA ARG A 81 -3.49 3.57 -12.56
C ARG A 81 -2.68 2.30 -12.28
N GLN A 82 -1.67 2.38 -11.41
CA GLN A 82 -0.87 1.20 -11.03
C GLN A 82 -1.71 0.25 -10.18
N GLU A 83 -2.51 0.75 -9.24
CA GLU A 83 -3.40 -0.06 -8.40
C GLU A 83 -4.37 -0.87 -9.27
N GLY A 84 -5.08 -0.21 -10.20
CA GLY A 84 -6.00 -0.89 -11.11
C GLY A 84 -5.30 -1.91 -12.03
N ALA A 85 -4.09 -1.60 -12.50
CA ALA A 85 -3.33 -2.54 -13.33
C ALA A 85 -2.87 -3.80 -12.56
N TRP A 86 -2.59 -3.67 -11.27
CA TRP A 86 -2.24 -4.80 -10.41
C TRP A 86 -3.48 -5.55 -9.93
N GLN A 87 -4.58 -4.87 -9.63
CA GLN A 87 -5.87 -5.50 -9.35
C GLN A 87 -6.28 -6.45 -10.48
N SER A 88 -6.31 -5.99 -11.73
CA SER A 88 -6.69 -6.85 -12.86
C SER A 88 -5.75 -8.04 -13.05
N ARG A 89 -4.48 -7.92 -12.65
CA ARG A 89 -3.54 -9.06 -12.68
C ARG A 89 -3.85 -10.08 -11.60
N PHE A 90 -4.14 -9.65 -10.38
CA PHE A 90 -4.56 -10.55 -9.31
C PHE A 90 -5.88 -11.23 -9.65
N GLU A 91 -6.84 -10.51 -10.24
CA GLU A 91 -8.07 -11.09 -10.78
C GLU A 91 -7.78 -12.15 -11.83
N SER A 92 -6.96 -11.84 -12.85
CA SER A 92 -6.58 -12.81 -13.88
C SER A 92 -5.86 -14.04 -13.32
N LEU A 93 -5.05 -13.87 -12.27
CA LEU A 93 -4.38 -14.98 -11.58
C LEU A 93 -5.39 -15.89 -10.87
N LEU A 94 -6.34 -15.29 -10.14
CA LEU A 94 -7.40 -16.02 -9.44
C LEU A 94 -8.36 -16.71 -10.43
N GLU A 95 -8.73 -16.05 -11.53
CA GLU A 95 -9.56 -16.65 -12.58
C GLU A 95 -8.89 -17.85 -13.27
N GLY A 96 -7.56 -17.85 -13.34
CA GLY A 96 -6.78 -18.96 -13.87
C GLY A 96 -6.60 -20.14 -12.91
N LEU A 97 -7.11 -20.05 -11.68
CA LEU A 97 -7.02 -21.10 -10.66
C LEU A 97 -8.36 -21.85 -10.52
N PRO A 98 -8.33 -23.14 -10.15
CA PRO A 98 -9.54 -23.84 -9.74
C PRO A 98 -10.12 -23.21 -8.46
N GLU A 99 -11.44 -23.27 -8.29
CA GLU A 99 -12.17 -22.58 -7.22
C GLU A 99 -11.66 -22.95 -5.81
N GLU A 100 -11.25 -24.19 -5.61
CA GLU A 100 -10.63 -24.69 -4.37
C GLU A 100 -9.28 -24.03 -4.05
N GLU A 101 -8.50 -23.65 -5.06
CA GLU A 101 -7.23 -22.93 -4.89
C GLU A 101 -7.45 -21.41 -4.82
N GLN A 102 -8.52 -20.87 -5.41
CA GLN A 102 -8.82 -19.44 -5.37
C GLN A 102 -8.96 -18.92 -3.94
N GLU A 103 -9.69 -19.65 -3.10
CA GLU A 103 -9.92 -19.25 -1.71
C GLU A 103 -8.61 -19.25 -0.90
N LEU A 104 -7.78 -20.29 -1.07
CA LEU A 104 -6.48 -20.42 -0.43
C LEU A 104 -5.53 -19.28 -0.83
N VAL A 105 -5.42 -19.02 -2.14
CA VAL A 105 -4.58 -17.95 -2.68
C VAL A 105 -5.10 -16.58 -2.25
N ALA A 106 -6.41 -16.40 -2.14
CA ALA A 106 -6.99 -15.17 -1.61
C ALA A 106 -6.71 -14.98 -0.12
N GLU A 107 -6.74 -16.03 0.70
CA GLU A 107 -6.34 -15.94 2.10
C GLU A 107 -4.86 -15.58 2.25
N GLU A 108 -3.99 -16.19 1.46
CA GLU A 108 -2.58 -15.82 1.44
C GLU A 108 -2.38 -14.36 1.01
N LEU A 109 -3.07 -13.91 -0.04
CA LEU A 109 -3.01 -12.52 -0.50
C LEU A 109 -3.54 -11.55 0.56
N ARG A 110 -4.62 -11.90 1.28
CA ARG A 110 -5.11 -11.13 2.44
C ARG A 110 -4.05 -11.02 3.54
N ALA A 111 -3.35 -12.11 3.85
CA ALA A 111 -2.30 -12.11 4.87
C ALA A 111 -1.13 -11.21 4.46
N LEU A 112 -0.72 -11.29 3.20
CA LEU A 112 0.31 -10.44 2.62
C LEU A 112 -0.12 -8.96 2.62
N VAL A 113 -1.34 -8.65 2.17
CA VAL A 113 -1.88 -7.29 2.27
C VAL A 113 -1.86 -6.81 3.72
N LYS A 114 -2.25 -7.63 4.69
CA LYS A 114 -2.21 -7.24 6.12
C LYS A 114 -0.80 -6.99 6.65
N GLU A 115 0.20 -7.70 6.13
CA GLU A 115 1.61 -7.56 6.50
C GLU A 115 2.22 -6.27 5.92
N TYR A 116 1.88 -5.92 4.68
CA TYR A 116 2.53 -4.83 3.94
C TYR A 116 1.67 -3.55 3.80
N ALA A 117 0.34 -3.66 3.94
CA ALA A 117 -0.55 -2.53 4.15
C ALA A 117 -0.49 -2.12 5.63
N ALA A 118 0.70 -1.70 6.08
CA ALA A 118 0.77 -0.83 7.24
C ALA A 118 -0.16 0.37 6.96
N PRO A 119 -0.99 0.76 7.94
CA PRO A 119 -2.25 1.41 7.66
C PRO A 119 -2.04 2.78 7.01
N ALA A 120 -2.73 3.01 5.89
CA ALA A 120 -2.95 4.36 5.37
C ALA A 120 -3.73 5.26 6.35
N SER A 121 -4.12 4.75 7.53
CA SER A 121 -4.66 5.50 8.67
C SER A 121 -4.37 4.79 10.00
N SER A 122 -3.18 4.92 10.57
CA SER A 122 -2.99 4.94 12.03
C SER A 122 -1.78 5.80 12.40
N GLU A 123 -1.82 7.05 11.96
CA GLU A 123 -1.64 8.20 12.84
C GLU A 123 -3.07 8.74 13.01
N ALA A 124 -3.83 8.43 14.06
CA ALA A 124 -3.43 8.24 15.45
C ALA A 124 -3.11 6.81 15.90
N GLN A 125 -1.92 6.29 15.57
CA GLN A 125 -1.10 5.51 16.49
C GLN A 125 0.35 5.51 16.04
N VAL A 126 1.11 6.51 16.52
CA VAL A 126 2.57 6.43 16.61
C VAL A 126 2.91 5.22 17.48
N SER A 127 3.10 4.05 16.87
CA SER A 127 3.71 2.89 17.52
C SER A 127 5.19 2.91 17.18
N GLY A 128 5.97 3.57 18.03
CA GLY A 128 7.42 3.64 17.84
C GLY A 128 8.18 4.65 18.70
N ASN A 129 7.52 5.63 19.31
CA ASN A 129 8.21 6.58 20.18
C ASN A 129 7.79 6.39 21.65
N VAL A 130 8.69 5.83 22.44
CA VAL A 130 8.66 5.96 23.91
C VAL A 130 9.04 7.40 24.24
N PHE A 131 8.07 8.30 24.26
CA PHE A 131 8.24 9.63 24.85
C PHE A 131 8.00 9.54 26.36
N ARG A 132 9.07 9.62 27.16
CA ARG A 132 8.99 9.79 28.62
C ARG A 132 8.93 11.27 28.94
N GLY A 133 7.73 11.83 29.00
CA GLY A 133 7.44 13.17 29.49
C GLY A 133 5.92 13.36 29.67
N PRO A 134 5.45 14.14 30.67
CA PRO A 134 4.03 14.26 30.94
C PRO A 134 3.42 15.27 29.97
N THR A 135 2.75 14.80 28.92
CA THR A 135 1.93 15.66 28.06
C THR A 135 0.54 15.08 27.89
N ALA A 136 -0.46 15.89 28.25
CA ALA A 136 -1.87 15.63 28.02
C ALA A 136 -2.16 15.69 26.52
N PHE A 137 -2.69 14.61 25.95
CA PHE A 137 -3.27 14.60 24.62
C PHE A 137 -4.78 14.77 24.76
N GLN A 138 -5.31 15.91 24.30
CA GLN A 138 -6.74 16.13 24.20
C GLN A 138 -7.11 16.31 22.72
N VAL A 139 -7.82 15.31 22.18
CA VAL A 139 -8.30 15.30 20.79
C VAL A 139 -9.62 16.07 20.75
N GLY A 140 -9.63 17.19 20.03
CA GLY A 140 -10.86 17.93 19.71
C GLY A 140 -11.51 17.33 18.47
N ASP A 141 -12.75 16.88 18.62
CA ASP A 141 -13.61 16.41 17.53
C ASP A 141 -14.40 17.61 16.97
N GLY A 142 -14.33 17.81 15.65
CA GLY A 142 -15.32 18.54 14.87
C GLY A 142 -15.48 20.05 15.07
N GLY A 143 -15.00 20.82 14.09
CA GLY A 143 -15.61 22.09 13.68
C GLY A 143 -15.11 23.37 14.38
N ASP A 144 -14.73 24.33 13.53
CA ASP A 144 -14.36 25.72 13.81
C ASP A 144 -12.90 25.99 14.30
N GLY A 145 -12.32 27.02 13.68
CA GLY A 145 -10.88 27.29 13.56
C GLY A 145 -10.06 27.20 14.85
N ASN A 146 -8.93 26.51 14.75
CA ASN A 146 -7.87 26.54 15.74
C ASN A 146 -7.25 27.95 15.80
N GLN A 147 -7.69 28.79 16.73
CA GLN A 147 -7.01 30.03 17.08
C GLN A 147 -6.46 29.91 18.51
N GLN A 148 -5.15 29.68 18.63
CA GLN A 148 -4.47 29.70 19.93
C GLN A 148 -3.92 31.11 20.21
N ASP A 149 -4.55 31.82 21.14
CA ASP A 149 -4.00 33.04 21.73
C ASP A 149 -3.08 32.66 22.90
N ASN A 150 -1.77 32.67 22.66
CA ASN A 150 -0.79 32.37 23.69
C ASN A 150 -0.48 33.64 24.50
N ARG A 151 -1.14 33.78 25.66
CA ARG A 151 -0.81 34.82 26.64
C ARG A 151 0.17 34.26 27.68
N PHE A 152 1.43 34.61 27.55
CA PHE A 152 2.43 34.34 28.59
C PHE A 152 2.29 35.39 29.70
N GLY A 153 1.84 34.95 30.88
CA GLY A 153 1.93 35.75 32.10
C GLY A 153 3.41 35.94 32.45
N VAL A 154 3.82 37.19 32.60
CA VAL A 154 5.09 37.55 33.22
C VAL A 154 4.84 37.64 34.73
N GLU A 155 5.65 36.91 35.50
CA GLU A 155 5.82 37.17 36.94
C GLU A 155 6.42 38.57 37.18
#